data_AF-Q6TFR6-F1
#
_entry.id   AF-Q6TFR6-F1
#
_cell.length_a   1.000
_cell.length_b   1.000
_cell.length_c   1.000
_cell.angle_alpha   90.00
_cell.angle_beta   90.00
_cell.angle_gamma   90.00
#
_symmetry.space_group_name_H-M   'P 1'
#
loop_
_entity.id
_entity.type
_entity.pdbx_description
1 polymer ?
#
loop_
_entity_poly.entity_id
_entity_poly.type
_entity_poly.pdbx_seq_one_letter_code
_entity_poly.pdbx_strand_id
1 'polypeptide(L)'
;MVGRFNLNMSDENIRLSFDSHGGMNRVAMKWGVPYLLLIALAFFILVSLVAGIYFFGWFGLAAPVPFVLMLFAIKIMCALDDRALRRFRFVLRRRYLNKKYGRHLLLTPRNPEWSKKHARRVLQENILSGK
;
A
#
# COMPACT_ATOMS: atom_id res chain seq x y z
N MET A 1 44.75 -17.12 -37.35
CA MET A 1 43.64 -18.10 -37.27
C MET A 1 42.75 -17.72 -36.11
N VAL A 2 41.58 -17.14 -36.37
CA VAL A 2 40.59 -16.81 -35.35
C VAL A 2 39.60 -17.97 -35.28
N GLY A 3 39.61 -18.71 -34.17
CA GLY A 3 38.67 -19.80 -33.91
C GLY A 3 37.27 -19.23 -33.68
N ARG A 4 36.34 -19.56 -34.58
CA ARG A 4 34.92 -19.22 -34.47
C ARG A 4 34.26 -20.17 -33.46
N PHE A 5 33.94 -19.65 -32.27
CA PHE A 5 33.18 -20.39 -31.25
C PHE A 5 31.71 -20.47 -31.69
N ASN A 6 31.26 -21.65 -32.14
CA ASN A 6 29.86 -21.94 -32.42
C ASN A 6 29.21 -22.47 -31.14
N LEU A 7 28.49 -21.61 -30.41
CA LEU A 7 27.53 -22.06 -29.39
C LEU A 7 26.20 -22.29 -30.09
N ASN A 8 25.87 -23.57 -30.30
CA ASN A 8 24.51 -23.98 -30.62
C ASN A 8 23.64 -23.68 -29.40
N MET A 9 22.97 -22.53 -29.46
CA MET A 9 22.00 -22.05 -28.49
C MET A 9 20.68 -22.79 -28.74
N SER A 10 20.53 -23.99 -28.17
CA SER A 10 19.21 -24.60 -27.99
C SER A 10 18.54 -23.93 -26.79
N ASP A 11 18.10 -22.69 -27.01
CA ASP A 11 17.29 -21.90 -26.09
C ASP A 11 15.87 -22.46 -26.05
N GLU A 12 15.68 -23.57 -25.35
CA GLU A 12 14.40 -23.81 -24.72
C GLU A 12 14.34 -22.94 -23.47
N ASN A 13 14.16 -21.64 -23.72
CA ASN A 13 13.88 -20.63 -22.71
C ASN A 13 12.51 -20.96 -22.14
N ILE A 14 12.46 -21.89 -21.17
CA ILE A 14 11.27 -22.16 -20.36
C ILE A 14 10.98 -20.83 -19.67
N ARG A 15 10.14 -20.01 -20.31
CA ARG A 15 9.60 -18.79 -19.73
C ARG A 15 8.77 -19.25 -18.56
N LEU A 16 9.38 -19.27 -17.39
CA LEU A 16 8.68 -19.29 -16.11
C LEU A 16 7.91 -17.98 -16.03
N SER A 17 6.76 -17.94 -16.71
CA SER A 17 5.76 -16.90 -16.55
C SER A 17 5.20 -17.12 -15.16
N PHE A 18 5.87 -16.55 -14.16
CA PHE A 18 5.26 -16.38 -12.87
C PHE A 18 4.05 -15.48 -13.10
N ASP A 19 2.86 -16.06 -13.03
CA ASP A 19 1.63 -15.29 -12.90
C ASP A 19 1.80 -14.44 -11.66
N SER A 20 2.28 -13.22 -11.86
CA SER A 20 2.32 -12.20 -10.83
C SER A 20 0.88 -12.05 -10.40
N HIS A 21 0.54 -12.58 -9.23
CA HIS A 21 -0.77 -12.45 -8.62
C HIS A 21 -0.97 -10.98 -8.21
N GLY A 22 -1.01 -10.08 -9.20
CA GLY A 22 -1.21 -8.64 -9.05
C GLY A 22 -2.56 -8.32 -8.43
N GLY A 23 -3.50 -9.27 -8.47
CA GLY A 23 -4.78 -9.22 -7.76
C GLY A 23 -4.64 -9.31 -6.22
N MET A 24 -3.74 -10.14 -5.69
CA MET A 24 -3.56 -10.31 -4.23
C MET A 24 -2.84 -9.14 -3.56
N ASN A 25 -2.08 -8.33 -4.30
CA ASN A 25 -1.38 -7.17 -3.73
C ASN A 25 -2.27 -5.92 -3.66
N ARG A 26 -3.35 -5.86 -4.44
CA ARG A 26 -4.27 -4.71 -4.48
C ARG A 26 -5.20 -4.78 -3.28
N VAL A 27 -5.26 -3.68 -2.53
CA VAL A 27 -6.24 -3.55 -1.44
C VAL A 27 -7.61 -3.52 -2.09
N ALA A 28 -8.57 -4.31 -1.59
CA ALA A 28 -9.93 -4.24 -2.06
C ALA A 28 -10.51 -2.83 -1.75
N MET A 29 -10.78 -2.06 -2.79
CA MET A 29 -11.27 -0.69 -2.73
C MET A 29 -12.58 -0.55 -3.49
N LYS A 30 -13.48 0.31 -3.00
CA LYS A 30 -14.70 0.75 -3.68
C LYS A 30 -14.69 2.26 -3.73
N TRP A 31 -14.88 2.84 -4.92
CA TRP A 31 -14.80 4.31 -5.12
C TRP A 31 -13.53 4.96 -4.54
N GLY A 32 -12.39 4.28 -4.65
CA GLY A 32 -11.12 4.76 -4.14
C GLY A 32 -10.98 4.69 -2.61
N VAL A 33 -11.90 4.07 -1.87
CA VAL A 33 -11.79 3.88 -0.42
C VAL A 33 -11.71 2.38 -0.09
N PRO A 34 -10.81 1.93 0.79
CA PRO A 34 -10.76 0.52 1.18
C PRO A 34 -12.02 0.06 1.90
N TYR A 35 -12.49 -1.16 1.59
CA TYR A 35 -13.69 -1.73 2.23
C TYR A 35 -13.61 -1.77 3.75
N LEU A 36 -12.45 -2.12 4.32
CA LEU A 36 -12.26 -2.16 5.77
C LEU A 36 -12.49 -0.81 6.45
N LEU A 37 -12.10 0.29 5.79
CA LEU A 37 -12.32 1.63 6.32
C LEU A 37 -13.78 2.04 6.26
N LEU A 38 -14.46 1.73 5.14
CA LEU A 38 -15.89 2.00 4.99
C LEU A 38 -16.70 1.26 6.07
N ILE A 39 -16.42 -0.03 6.29
CA ILE A 39 -17.12 -0.85 7.29
C ILE A 39 -16.86 -0.32 8.71
N ALA A 40 -15.58 -0.10 9.06
CA ALA A 40 -15.23 0.40 10.38
C ALA A 40 -15.90 1.74 10.68
N LEU A 41 -15.92 2.65 9.70
CA LEU A 41 -16.46 3.97 9.93
C LEU A 41 -18.00 4.01 9.87
N ALA A 42 -18.65 3.17 9.06
CA ALA A 42 -20.10 2.95 9.15
C ALA A 42 -20.50 2.50 10.56
N PHE A 43 -19.71 1.60 11.17
CA PHE A 43 -19.91 1.19 12.56
C PHE A 43 -19.73 2.37 13.54
N PHE A 44 -18.69 3.18 13.40
CA PHE A 44 -18.49 4.35 14.26
C PHE A 44 -19.59 5.41 14.11
N ILE A 45 -20.07 5.67 12.89
CA ILE A 45 -21.20 6.58 12.66
C ILE A 45 -22.42 6.07 13.43
N LEU A 46 -22.75 4.79 13.30
CA LEU A 46 -23.91 4.19 13.95
C LEU A 46 -23.79 4.25 15.48
N VAL A 47 -22.64 3.87 16.03
CA VAL A 47 -22.38 3.95 17.47
C VAL A 47 -22.44 5.39 17.98
N SER A 48 -21.83 6.34 17.25
CA SER A 48 -21.83 7.75 17.64
C SER A 48 -23.22 8.38 17.58
N LEU A 49 -24.06 7.96 16.63
CA LEU A 49 -25.42 8.45 16.48
C LEU A 49 -26.31 7.92 17.62
N VAL A 50 -26.21 6.63 17.93
CA VAL A 50 -26.94 6.04 19.07
C VAL A 50 -26.48 6.68 20.38
N ALA A 51 -25.18 6.78 20.62
CA ALA A 51 -24.63 7.41 21.82
C ALA A 51 -25.00 8.90 21.89
N GLY A 52 -24.90 9.62 20.77
CA GLY A 52 -25.24 11.03 20.67
C GLY A 52 -26.70 11.29 21.02
N ILE A 53 -27.62 10.53 20.43
CA ILE A 53 -29.06 10.66 20.73
C ILE A 53 -29.35 10.29 22.19
N TYR A 54 -28.69 9.25 22.71
CA TYR A 54 -28.87 8.81 24.10
C TYR A 54 -28.46 9.89 25.13
N PHE A 55 -27.31 10.56 24.92
CA PHE A 55 -26.80 11.56 25.86
C PHE A 55 -27.31 12.98 25.63
N PHE A 56 -27.52 13.38 24.38
CA PHE A 56 -27.80 14.77 23.98
C PHE A 56 -29.15 14.97 23.31
N GLY A 57 -29.97 13.92 23.18
CA GLY A 57 -31.29 13.98 22.55
C GLY A 57 -31.20 14.44 21.09
N TRP A 58 -31.94 15.50 20.75
CA TRP A 58 -32.00 16.03 19.38
C TRP A 58 -30.64 16.55 18.86
N PHE A 59 -29.83 17.15 19.74
CA PHE A 59 -28.47 17.60 19.37
C PHE A 59 -27.52 16.44 19.09
N GLY A 60 -27.88 15.22 19.50
CA GLY A 60 -27.17 13.98 19.23
C GLY A 60 -27.03 13.62 17.75
N LEU A 61 -27.90 14.17 16.89
CA LEU A 61 -27.81 14.00 15.43
C LEU A 61 -26.53 14.63 14.84
N ALA A 62 -25.91 15.58 15.54
CA ALA A 62 -24.64 16.18 15.12
C ALA A 62 -23.41 15.33 15.51
N ALA A 63 -23.56 14.36 16.41
CA ALA A 63 -22.46 13.49 16.85
C ALA A 63 -21.72 12.72 15.73
N PRO A 64 -22.38 12.21 14.67
CA PRO A 64 -21.68 11.53 13.57
C PRO A 64 -20.97 12.45 12.57
N VAL A 65 -21.23 13.76 12.59
CA VAL A 65 -20.65 14.73 11.63
C VAL A 65 -19.12 14.64 11.49
N PRO A 66 -18.31 14.59 12.57
CA PRO A 66 -16.86 14.45 12.45
C PRO A 66 -16.42 13.16 11.73
N PHE A 67 -17.16 12.05 11.88
CA PHE A 67 -16.84 10.79 11.21
C PHE A 67 -17.12 10.86 9.71
N VAL A 68 -18.20 11.54 9.31
CA VAL A 68 -18.51 11.79 7.89
C VAL A 68 -17.44 12.67 7.25
N LEU A 69 -16.98 13.71 7.96
CA LEU A 69 -15.92 14.60 7.48
C LEU A 69 -14.59 13.84 7.32
N MET A 70 -14.30 12.92 8.24
CA MET A 70 -13.14 12.02 8.15
C MET A 70 -13.17 11.13 6.90
N LEU A 71 -14.34 10.60 6.50
CA LEU A 71 -14.45 9.85 5.23
C LEU A 71 -14.06 10.69 4.04
N PHE A 72 -14.50 11.94 3.99
CA PHE A 72 -14.21 12.82 2.87
C PHE A 72 -12.71 13.07 2.74
N ALA A 73 -12.03 13.33 3.86
CA ALA A 73 -10.57 13.48 3.90
C ALA A 73 -9.85 12.21 3.42
N ILE A 74 -10.28 11.03 3.89
CA ILE A 74 -9.70 9.74 3.49
C ILE A 74 -9.93 9.48 1.99
N LYS A 75 -11.12 9.80 1.47
CA LYS A 75 -11.44 9.67 0.05
C LYS A 75 -10.52 10.52 -0.81
N ILE A 76 -10.27 11.77 -0.42
CA ILE A 76 -9.35 12.66 -1.13
C ILE A 76 -7.93 12.07 -1.13
N MET A 77 -7.44 11.61 0.03
CA MET A 77 -6.09 11.03 0.14
C MET A 77 -5.92 9.76 -0.70
N CYS A 78 -6.94 8.90 -0.72
CA CYS A 78 -6.86 7.65 -1.47
C CYS A 78 -7.07 7.86 -2.98
N ALA A 79 -7.80 8.89 -3.39
CA ALA A 79 -7.91 9.27 -4.81
C ALA A 79 -6.57 9.73 -5.40
N LEU A 80 -5.66 10.25 -4.58
CA LEU A 80 -4.32 10.66 -5.01
C LEU A 80 -3.32 9.50 -5.05
N ASP A 81 -3.44 8.52 -4.17
CA ASP A 81 -2.57 7.34 -4.12
C ASP A 81 -3.27 6.16 -3.41
N ASP A 82 -3.61 5.11 -4.17
CA ASP A 82 -4.21 3.86 -3.65
C ASP A 82 -3.33 3.19 -2.58
N ARG A 83 -2.03 3.48 -2.53
CA ARG A 83 -1.09 2.94 -1.54
C ARG A 83 -0.86 3.88 -0.36
N ALA A 84 -1.46 5.07 -0.35
CA ALA A 84 -1.27 6.08 0.69
C ALA A 84 -1.51 5.52 2.09
N LEU A 85 -2.60 4.78 2.28
CA LEU A 85 -2.96 4.20 3.59
C LEU A 85 -1.95 3.15 4.06
N ARG A 86 -1.42 2.33 3.16
CA ARG A 86 -0.40 1.34 3.52
C ARG A 86 0.88 2.06 3.96
N ARG A 87 1.29 3.10 3.21
CA ARG A 87 2.43 3.95 3.55
C ARG A 87 2.23 4.67 4.87
N PHE A 88 1.02 5.19 5.11
CA PHE A 88 0.62 5.85 6.35
C PHE A 88 0.70 4.90 7.55
N ARG A 89 0.19 3.66 7.43
CA ARG A 89 0.36 2.64 8.49
C ARG A 89 1.82 2.37 8.81
N PHE A 90 2.68 2.26 7.81
CA PHE A 90 4.12 2.05 8.05
C PHE A 90 4.77 3.25 8.74
N VAL A 91 4.39 4.48 8.37
CA VAL A 91 4.86 5.70 9.03
C VAL A 91 4.39 5.75 10.48
N LEU A 92 3.12 5.46 10.75
CA LEU A 92 2.56 5.41 12.11
C LEU A 92 3.24 4.34 12.96
N ARG A 93 3.37 3.12 12.42
CA ARG A 93 4.06 2.01 13.10
C ARG A 93 5.51 2.40 13.43
N ARG A 94 6.20 3.04 12.50
CA ARG A 94 7.56 3.56 12.73
C ARG A 94 7.58 4.62 13.83
N ARG A 95 6.66 5.59 13.83
CA ARG A 95 6.57 6.60 14.89
C ARG A 95 6.30 5.98 16.27
N TYR A 96 5.40 5.00 16.35
CA TYR A 96 5.10 4.28 17.58
C TYR A 96 6.31 3.52 18.11
N LEU A 97 7.00 2.77 17.24
CA LEU A 97 8.19 2.01 17.63
C LEU A 97 9.36 2.92 18.01
N ASN A 98 9.54 4.05 17.31
CA ASN A 98 10.52 5.07 17.68
C ASN A 98 10.22 5.70 19.05
N LYS A 99 8.94 5.83 19.42
CA LYS A 99 8.54 6.34 20.74
C LYS A 99 8.80 5.31 21.84
N LYS A 100 8.55 4.03 21.59
CA LYS A 100 8.70 2.96 22.60
C LYS A 100 10.15 2.54 22.84
N TYR A 101 10.95 2.48 21.78
CA TYR A 101 12.30 1.90 21.82
C TYR A 101 13.40 2.90 21.41
N GLY A 102 13.05 4.15 21.12
CA GLY A 102 13.99 5.19 20.68
C GLY A 102 14.29 5.18 19.18
N ARG A 103 15.03 6.20 18.71
CA ARG A 103 15.35 6.45 17.29
C ARG A 103 16.23 5.38 16.62
N HIS A 104 16.70 4.38 17.36
CA HIS A 104 17.70 3.41 16.89
C HIS A 104 17.11 2.23 16.08
N LEU A 105 15.78 2.04 16.06
CA LEU A 105 15.16 0.96 15.29
C LEU A 105 15.05 1.30 13.80
N LEU A 106 16.09 0.94 13.05
CA LEU A 106 16.09 0.80 11.59
C LEU A 106 15.42 -0.52 11.19
N LEU A 107 14.13 -0.71 11.51
CA LEU A 107 13.39 -1.92 11.08
C LEU A 107 13.24 -2.03 9.55
N THR A 108 13.54 -0.97 8.82
CA THR A 108 13.76 -1.00 7.37
C THR A 108 14.88 -0.01 7.04
N PRO A 109 15.98 -0.43 6.38
CA PRO A 109 16.92 0.52 5.81
C PRO A 109 16.18 1.27 4.69
N ARG A 110 15.83 2.54 4.93
CA ARG A 110 15.34 3.42 3.86
C ARG A 110 16.55 3.87 3.05
N ASN A 111 17.13 2.94 2.31
CA ASN A 111 18.18 3.25 1.35
C ASN A 111 17.53 3.70 0.04
N PRO A 112 17.60 4.98 -0.35
CA PRO A 112 17.04 5.46 -1.62
C PRO A 112 17.65 4.73 -2.83
N GLU A 113 18.86 4.18 -2.68
CA GLU A 113 19.56 3.45 -3.74
C GLU A 113 18.94 2.07 -4.05
N TRP A 114 18.08 1.52 -3.19
CA TRP A 114 17.46 0.21 -3.42
C TRP A 114 16.55 0.20 -4.65
N SER A 115 15.81 1.28 -4.91
CA SER A 115 15.00 1.43 -6.11
C SER A 115 15.86 1.43 -7.36
N LYS A 116 16.99 2.17 -7.34
CA LYS A 116 17.96 2.20 -8.44
C LYS A 116 18.61 0.84 -8.66
N LYS A 117 18.98 0.12 -7.60
CA LYS A 117 19.59 -1.23 -7.69
C LYS A 117 18.61 -2.26 -8.27
N HIS A 118 17.33 -2.20 -7.87
CA HIS A 118 16.30 -3.07 -8.44
C HIS A 118 16.03 -2.75 -9.91
N ALA A 119 15.93 -1.46 -10.26
CA ALA A 119 15.78 -1.02 -11.65
C ALA A 119 16.95 -1.50 -12.52
N ARG A 120 18.19 -1.40 -12.03
CA ARG A 120 19.38 -1.92 -12.72
C ARG A 120 19.31 -3.43 -12.94
N ARG A 121 18.83 -4.19 -11.95
CA ARG A 121 18.69 -5.66 -12.07
C ARG A 121 17.66 -6.03 -13.14
N VAL A 122 16.49 -5.38 -13.15
CA VAL A 122 15.46 -5.60 -14.17
C VAL A 122 15.97 -5.19 -15.56
N LEU A 123 16.72 -4.10 -15.66
CA LEU A 123 17.33 -3.67 -16.92
C LEU A 123 18.34 -4.72 -17.43
N GLN A 124 19.18 -5.24 -16.53
CA GLN A 124 20.14 -6.30 -16.84
C GLN A 124 19.43 -7.59 -17.28
N GLU A 125 18.35 -7.98 -16.58
CA GLU A 125 17.53 -9.13 -16.97
C GLU A 125 16.89 -8.94 -18.35
N ASN A 126 16.39 -7.74 -18.68
CA ASN A 126 15.82 -7.44 -20.01
C ASN A 126 16.88 -7.46 -21.12
N ILE A 127 18.04 -6.85 -20.88
CA ILE A 127 19.16 -6.81 -21.84
C ILE A 127 19.71 -8.23 -22.07
N LEU A 128 19.90 -9.01 -21.02
CA LEU A 128 20.35 -10.40 -21.12
C LEU A 128 19.31 -11.32 -21.76
N SER A 129 18.01 -11.02 -21.57
CA SER A 129 16.90 -11.73 -22.21
C SER A 129 16.61 -11.26 -23.65
N GLY A 130 17.32 -10.24 -24.16
CA GLY A 130 17.19 -9.76 -25.54
C GLY A 130 15.80 -9.19 -25.91
N LYS A 131 15.05 -8.68 -24.93
CA LYS A 131 13.72 -8.06 -25.12
C LYS A 131 13.79 -6.54 -25.23
#